data_AF-A0A7F5R6C4-F1
#
_entry.id   AF-A0A7F5R6C4-F1
#
_cell.length_a   1.000
_cell.length_b   1.000
_cell.length_c   1.000
_cell.angle_alpha   90.00
_cell.angle_beta   90.00
_cell.angle_gamma   90.00
#
_symmetry.space_group_name_H-M   'P 1'
#
loop_
_entity.id
_entity.type
_entity.pdbx_description
1 polymer ?
#
loop_
_entity_poly.entity_id
_entity_poly.type
_entity_poly.pdbx_seq_one_letter_code
_entity_poly.pdbx_strand_id
1 'polypeptide(L)'
;MLFAKYHNCDPFMSKKIVKNDQLLPYFILDVAGHIPGIAGLFIAGVFSTALSTMASGLNTVSGTVYKNFIVNWMPKGTSEKTASNILKLIVIIAGIICSALVFVVDKLGAVLQVAMSFHGLTSGIHLGIFILGMLFPSANATGTIWGAIVSLILTATITFGAQIYAFQGKLKYPPISASTEGCDFSPNITSFANSTITNFSVDDNKQVFWLFRISFYYYPLVGLVCIIVVGLIVSHFTKDEKEKPVDAQLLNPYIYRFLSSKHFSSTPVKYASVKGALQMTQVQDSTCGITEKPSTLQSS
;
A
#
# COMPACT_ATOMS: atom_id res chain seq x y z
N MET A 1 -15.94 -3.01 -18.29
CA MET A 1 -15.79 -3.99 -19.38
C MET A 1 -16.06 -5.41 -18.91
N LEU A 2 -15.34 -5.92 -17.90
CA LEU A 2 -15.57 -7.26 -17.34
C LEU A 2 -17.03 -7.49 -16.90
N PHE A 3 -17.58 -6.55 -16.13
CA PHE A 3 -19.00 -6.57 -15.74
C PHE A 3 -19.95 -6.53 -16.93
N ALA A 4 -19.67 -5.72 -17.96
CA ALA A 4 -20.53 -5.63 -19.15
C ALA A 4 -20.55 -6.94 -19.97
N LYS A 5 -19.46 -7.72 -19.96
CA LYS A 5 -19.38 -9.02 -20.64
C LYS A 5 -20.07 -10.15 -19.85
N TYR A 6 -19.92 -10.14 -18.53
CA TYR A 6 -20.40 -11.22 -17.64
C TYR A 6 -21.64 -10.86 -16.81
N HIS A 7 -22.35 -9.78 -17.16
CA HIS A 7 -23.58 -9.37 -16.50
C HIS A 7 -24.68 -10.44 -16.54
N ASN A 8 -24.82 -11.12 -17.68
CA ASN A 8 -25.88 -12.09 -17.95
C ASN A 8 -25.46 -13.55 -17.70
N CYS A 9 -24.16 -13.79 -17.56
CA CYS A 9 -23.62 -15.10 -17.21
C CYS A 9 -22.29 -14.92 -16.48
N ASP A 10 -22.32 -15.06 -15.16
CA ASP A 10 -21.12 -15.05 -14.35
C ASP A 10 -20.37 -16.39 -14.47
N PRO A 11 -19.13 -16.42 -14.99
CA PRO A 11 -18.33 -17.64 -15.11
C PRO A 11 -18.02 -18.27 -13.75
N PHE A 12 -18.09 -17.52 -12.64
CA PHE A 12 -17.98 -18.05 -11.28
C PHE A 12 -19.21 -18.88 -10.90
N MET A 13 -20.41 -18.35 -11.15
CA MET A 13 -21.66 -19.06 -10.88
C MET A 13 -21.89 -20.24 -11.84
N SER A 14 -21.44 -20.13 -13.08
CA SER A 14 -21.50 -21.21 -14.06
C SER A 14 -20.39 -22.26 -13.91
N LYS A 15 -19.60 -22.22 -12.81
CA LYS A 15 -18.47 -23.13 -12.51
C LYS A 15 -17.40 -23.24 -13.60
N LYS A 16 -17.26 -22.22 -14.46
CA LYS A 16 -16.16 -22.15 -15.44
C LYS A 16 -14.84 -21.73 -14.78
N ILE A 17 -14.91 -21.11 -13.60
CA ILE A 17 -13.76 -20.76 -12.75
C ILE A 17 -13.98 -21.23 -11.31
N VAL A 18 -12.89 -21.57 -10.61
CA VAL A 18 -12.92 -22.10 -9.23
C VAL A 18 -12.68 -21.00 -8.19
N LYS A 19 -11.81 -20.03 -8.49
CA LYS A 19 -11.48 -18.90 -7.61
C LYS A 19 -11.83 -17.58 -8.29
N ASN A 20 -12.30 -16.59 -7.53
CA ASN A 20 -12.60 -15.24 -8.06
C ASN A 20 -11.38 -14.55 -8.69
N ASP A 21 -10.17 -14.82 -8.18
CA ASP A 21 -8.91 -14.24 -8.69
C ASP A 21 -8.56 -14.71 -10.12
N GLN A 22 -9.21 -15.76 -10.64
CA GLN A 22 -8.98 -16.31 -11.97
C GLN A 22 -9.87 -15.66 -13.05
N LEU A 23 -10.78 -14.76 -12.66
CA LEU A 23 -11.74 -14.14 -13.56
C LEU A 23 -11.06 -13.31 -14.67
N LEU A 24 -10.01 -12.57 -14.33
CA LEU A 24 -9.30 -11.72 -15.28
C LEU A 24 -8.50 -12.55 -16.32
N PRO A 25 -7.69 -13.55 -15.93
CA PRO A 25 -7.08 -14.47 -16.89
C PRO A 25 -8.12 -15.19 -17.78
N TYR A 26 -9.25 -15.61 -17.21
CA TYR A 26 -10.33 -16.25 -17.95
C TYR A 26 -10.93 -15.33 -19.02
N PHE A 27 -11.22 -14.07 -18.66
CA PHE A 27 -11.73 -13.07 -19.59
C PHE A 27 -10.85 -12.86 -20.83
N ILE A 28 -9.54 -12.91 -20.63
CA ILE A 28 -8.58 -12.66 -21.71
C ILE A 28 -8.49 -13.88 -22.64
N LEU A 29 -8.58 -15.09 -22.08
CA LEU A 29 -8.70 -16.30 -22.88
C LEU A 29 -10.03 -16.34 -23.66
N ASP A 30 -11.12 -15.88 -23.06
CA ASP A 30 -12.45 -15.82 -23.70
C ASP A 30 -12.51 -14.80 -24.85
N VAL A 31 -11.97 -13.60 -24.66
CA VAL A 31 -12.04 -12.53 -25.68
C VAL A 31 -10.92 -12.64 -26.73
N ALA A 32 -9.69 -12.94 -26.29
CA ALA A 32 -8.50 -12.88 -27.14
C ALA A 32 -7.89 -14.25 -27.44
N GLY A 33 -8.54 -15.35 -27.05
CA GLY A 33 -8.04 -16.72 -27.29
C GLY A 33 -7.91 -17.10 -28.77
N HIS A 34 -8.61 -16.38 -29.66
CA HIS A 34 -8.53 -16.59 -31.11
C HIS A 34 -7.23 -16.04 -31.73
N ILE A 35 -6.49 -15.16 -31.04
CA ILE A 35 -5.24 -14.59 -31.55
C ILE A 35 -4.06 -15.24 -30.81
N PRO A 36 -3.22 -16.03 -31.51
CA PRO A 36 -2.06 -16.66 -30.87
C PRO A 36 -1.10 -15.58 -30.36
N GLY A 37 -0.62 -15.75 -29.13
CA GLY A 37 0.39 -14.87 -28.51
C GLY A 37 -0.15 -13.77 -27.59
N ILE A 38 -1.41 -13.31 -27.74
CA ILE A 38 -1.95 -12.23 -26.87
C ILE A 38 -2.05 -12.67 -25.41
N ALA A 39 -2.53 -13.89 -25.16
CA ALA A 39 -2.60 -14.43 -23.80
C ALA A 39 -1.21 -14.54 -23.15
N GLY A 40 -0.19 -14.94 -23.92
CA GLY A 40 1.20 -14.99 -23.48
C GLY A 40 1.77 -13.61 -23.17
N LEU A 41 1.51 -12.62 -24.04
CA LEU A 41 1.91 -11.23 -23.83
C LEU A 41 1.27 -10.63 -22.58
N PHE A 42 -0.01 -10.90 -22.36
CA PHE A 42 -0.71 -10.45 -21.15
C PHE A 42 -0.08 -11.03 -19.88
N ILE A 43 0.12 -12.35 -19.84
CA ILE A 43 0.73 -13.03 -18.69
C ILE A 43 2.16 -12.52 -18.44
N ALA A 44 2.94 -12.32 -19.51
CA ALA A 44 4.29 -11.74 -19.42
C ALA A 44 4.27 -10.32 -18.82
N GLY A 45 3.32 -9.47 -19.22
CA GLY A 45 3.15 -8.12 -18.67
C GLY A 45 2.77 -8.11 -17.18
N VAL A 46 1.87 -9.01 -16.77
CA VAL A 46 1.50 -9.17 -15.35
C VAL A 46 2.70 -9.60 -14.51
N PHE A 47 3.47 -10.60 -14.97
CA PHE A 47 4.68 -11.04 -14.26
C PHE A 47 5.76 -9.97 -14.22
N SER A 48 5.96 -9.23 -15.31
CA SER A 48 6.92 -8.12 -15.36
C SER A 48 6.56 -7.02 -14.36
N THR A 49 5.28 -6.63 -14.31
CA THR A 49 4.77 -5.62 -13.36
C THR A 49 4.91 -6.09 -11.92
N ALA A 50 4.53 -7.34 -11.63
CA ALA A 50 4.66 -7.93 -10.31
C ALA A 50 6.13 -7.98 -9.86
N LEU A 51 7.03 -8.45 -10.72
CA LEU A 51 8.45 -8.57 -10.42
C LEU A 51 9.11 -7.21 -10.20
N SER A 52 8.75 -6.19 -10.98
CA SER A 52 9.25 -4.82 -10.81
C SER A 52 8.84 -4.23 -9.46
N THR A 53 7.56 -4.42 -9.08
CA THR A 53 7.03 -3.95 -7.79
C THR A 53 7.69 -4.69 -6.62
N MET A 54 7.88 -6.01 -6.74
CA MET A 54 8.57 -6.82 -5.73
C MET A 54 10.04 -6.41 -5.58
N ALA A 55 10.76 -6.19 -6.68
CA ALA A 55 12.16 -5.77 -6.65
C ALA A 55 12.32 -4.40 -5.95
N SER A 56 11.48 -3.43 -6.30
CA SER A 56 11.48 -2.11 -5.66
C SER A 56 11.12 -2.19 -4.17
N GLY A 57 10.12 -3.01 -3.81
CA GLY A 57 9.71 -3.25 -2.42
C GLY A 57 10.83 -3.88 -1.58
N LEU A 58 11.43 -4.98 -2.06
CA LEU A 58 12.52 -5.66 -1.35
C LEU A 58 13.76 -4.77 -1.21
N ASN A 59 14.11 -4.00 -2.24
CA ASN A 59 15.21 -3.04 -2.17
C ASN A 59 14.94 -1.93 -1.14
N THR A 60 13.70 -1.41 -1.10
CA THR A 60 13.30 -0.39 -0.13
C THR A 60 13.34 -0.93 1.30
N VAL A 61 12.82 -2.15 1.52
CA VAL A 61 12.90 -2.82 2.83
C VAL A 61 14.35 -3.01 3.25
N SER A 62 15.20 -3.51 2.35
CA SER A 62 16.62 -3.71 2.62
C SER A 62 17.32 -2.41 2.99
N GLY A 63 17.12 -1.34 2.22
CA GLY A 63 17.68 -0.02 2.52
C GLY A 63 17.17 0.56 3.85
N THR A 64 15.87 0.38 4.14
CA THR A 64 15.24 0.85 5.38
C THR A 64 15.77 0.10 6.60
N VAL A 65 15.87 -1.23 6.54
CA VAL A 65 16.42 -2.07 7.61
C VAL A 65 17.90 -1.74 7.83
N TYR A 66 18.66 -1.65 6.74
CA TYR A 66 20.07 -1.29 6.80
C TYR A 66 20.27 0.05 7.49
N LYS A 67 19.54 1.09 7.08
CA LYS A 67 19.69 2.45 7.61
C LYS A 67 19.20 2.60 9.05
N ASN A 68 18.06 2.00 9.39
CA ASN A 68 17.44 2.19 10.71
C ASN A 68 18.06 1.32 11.81
N PHE A 69 18.59 0.14 11.46
CA PHE A 69 19.11 -0.80 12.47
C PHE A 69 20.61 -1.01 12.33
N ILE A 70 21.10 -1.30 11.13
CA ILE A 70 22.47 -1.81 10.93
C ILE A 70 23.52 -0.70 10.95
N VAL A 71 23.24 0.44 10.32
CA VAL A 71 24.22 1.56 10.22
C VAL A 71 24.67 2.04 11.60
N ASN A 72 23.80 2.06 12.60
CA ASN A 72 24.14 2.53 13.94
C ASN A 72 25.03 1.54 14.72
N TRP A 73 25.01 0.25 14.35
CA TRP A 73 25.87 -0.78 14.97
C TRP A 73 27.17 -1.02 14.21
N MET A 74 27.37 -0.32 13.09
CA MET A 74 28.48 -0.54 12.20
C MET A 74 29.64 0.43 12.51
N PRO A 75 30.91 -0.04 12.49
CA PRO A 75 32.06 0.84 12.65
C PRO A 75 32.08 1.94 11.58
N LYS A 76 32.39 3.17 11.99
CA LYS A 76 32.59 4.29 11.06
C LYS A 76 33.74 3.94 10.10
N GLY A 77 33.48 3.96 8.79
CA GLY A 77 34.45 3.60 7.75
C GLY A 77 34.26 2.21 7.14
N THR A 78 33.08 1.61 7.25
CA THR A 78 32.82 0.31 6.62
C THR A 78 32.87 0.40 5.10
N SER A 79 33.55 -0.57 4.49
CA SER A 79 33.70 -0.70 3.04
C SER A 79 32.34 -0.78 2.34
N GLU A 80 32.20 -0.07 1.22
CA GLU A 80 31.01 -0.11 0.34
C GLU A 80 30.67 -1.54 -0.11
N LYS A 81 31.68 -2.40 -0.29
CA LYS A 81 31.49 -3.81 -0.63
C LYS A 81 30.76 -4.57 0.48
N THR A 82 31.13 -4.32 1.74
CA THR A 82 30.49 -4.93 2.91
C THR A 82 29.04 -4.45 3.05
N ALA A 83 28.80 -3.14 2.88
CA ALA A 83 27.45 -2.57 2.88
C ALA A 83 26.56 -3.18 1.78
N SER A 84 27.09 -3.30 0.56
CA SER A 84 26.38 -3.93 -0.57
C SER A 84 26.05 -5.40 -0.31
N ASN A 85 26.98 -6.16 0.27
CA ASN A 85 26.74 -7.56 0.62
C ASN A 85 25.67 -7.71 1.69
N ILE A 86 25.63 -6.83 2.70
CA ILE A 86 24.59 -6.83 3.73
C ILE A 86 23.22 -6.50 3.11
N LEU A 87 23.14 -5.49 2.25
CA LEU A 87 21.90 -5.14 1.56
C LEU A 87 21.36 -6.32 0.73
N LYS A 88 22.23 -7.00 -0.03
CA LYS A 88 21.87 -8.20 -0.80
C LYS A 88 21.39 -9.34 0.11
N LEU A 89 22.05 -9.56 1.25
CA LEU A 89 21.65 -10.57 2.22
C LEU A 89 20.25 -10.30 2.78
N ILE A 90 19.94 -9.05 3.13
CA ILE A 90 18.60 -8.67 3.62
C ILE A 90 17.53 -8.92 2.56
N VAL A 91 17.81 -8.60 1.28
CA VAL A 91 16.89 -8.87 0.17
C VAL A 91 16.60 -10.37 0.05
N ILE A 92 17.63 -11.22 0.13
CA ILE A 92 17.46 -12.68 0.06
C ILE A 92 16.60 -13.18 1.23
N ILE A 93 16.90 -12.76 2.47
CA ILE A 93 16.14 -13.15 3.66
C ILE A 93 14.68 -12.70 3.55
N ALA A 94 14.45 -11.45 3.16
CA ALA A 94 13.10 -10.91 2.97
C ALA A 94 12.35 -11.69 1.87
N GLY A 95 13.00 -12.06 0.76
CA GLY A 95 12.42 -12.89 -0.29
C GLY A 95 12.02 -14.30 0.18
N ILE A 96 12.83 -14.92 1.04
CA ILE A 96 12.52 -16.23 1.66
C ILE A 96 11.29 -16.10 2.56
N ILE A 97 11.23 -15.06 3.40
CA ILE A 97 10.08 -14.79 4.28
C ILE A 97 8.81 -14.54 3.45
N CYS A 98 8.90 -13.73 2.39
CA CYS A 98 7.77 -13.50 1.47
C CYS A 98 7.29 -14.80 0.82
N SER A 99 8.21 -15.68 0.39
CA SER A 99 7.86 -16.98 -0.20
C SER A 99 7.18 -17.90 0.81
N ALA A 100 7.63 -17.91 2.07
CA ALA A 100 7.00 -18.66 3.15
C ALA A 100 5.56 -18.16 3.46
N LEU A 101 5.35 -16.84 3.43
CA LEU A 101 4.03 -16.24 3.66
C LEU A 101 2.99 -16.62 2.60
N VAL A 102 3.40 -16.94 1.36
CA VAL A 102 2.48 -17.38 0.30
C VAL A 102 1.68 -18.61 0.71
N PHE A 103 2.29 -19.56 1.44
CA PHE A 103 1.60 -20.77 1.92
C PHE A 103 0.49 -20.45 2.93
N VAL A 104 0.66 -19.39 3.71
CA VAL A 104 -0.37 -18.90 4.64
C VAL A 104 -1.49 -18.24 3.86
N VAL A 105 -1.14 -17.39 2.88
CA VAL A 105 -2.10 -16.63 2.08
C VAL A 105 -2.98 -17.51 1.21
N ASP A 106 -2.47 -18.64 0.68
CA ASP A 106 -3.30 -19.58 -0.10
C ASP A 106 -4.44 -20.21 0.73
N LYS A 107 -4.32 -20.25 2.07
CA LYS A 107 -5.40 -20.69 2.96
C LYS A 107 -6.44 -19.59 3.23
N LEU A 108 -6.13 -18.34 2.93
CA LEU A 108 -7.03 -17.20 3.08
C LEU A 108 -7.83 -17.07 1.77
N GLY A 109 -9.01 -17.71 1.69
CA GLY A 109 -9.79 -17.82 0.44
C GLY A 109 -10.20 -16.52 -0.26
N ALA A 110 -9.97 -15.35 0.36
CA ALA A 110 -10.21 -14.02 -0.21
C ALA A 110 -8.92 -13.16 -0.16
N VAL A 111 -7.90 -13.55 -0.93
CA VAL A 111 -6.56 -12.92 -0.93
C VAL A 111 -6.63 -11.42 -1.24
N LEU A 112 -7.40 -11.02 -2.25
CA LEU A 112 -7.54 -9.60 -2.63
C LEU A 112 -8.13 -8.76 -1.49
N GLN A 113 -9.16 -9.26 -0.80
CA GLN A 113 -9.77 -8.55 0.32
C GLN A 113 -8.78 -8.36 1.47
N VAL A 114 -8.03 -9.41 1.80
CA VAL A 114 -6.99 -9.36 2.84
C VAL A 114 -5.91 -8.34 2.46
N ALA A 115 -5.37 -8.44 1.25
CA ALA A 115 -4.31 -7.54 0.75
C ALA A 115 -4.74 -6.07 0.78
N MET A 116 -5.94 -5.76 0.27
CA MET A 116 -6.47 -4.39 0.26
C MET A 116 -6.74 -3.86 1.68
N SER A 117 -7.17 -4.71 2.60
CA SER A 117 -7.40 -4.32 4.00
C SER A 117 -6.10 -3.94 4.71
N PHE A 118 -5.04 -4.74 4.57
CA PHE A 118 -3.72 -4.44 5.15
C PHE A 118 -3.03 -3.24 4.49
N HIS A 119 -3.15 -3.11 3.17
CA HIS A 119 -2.67 -1.93 2.46
C HIS A 119 -3.41 -0.66 2.92
N GLY A 120 -4.73 -0.74 3.07
CA GLY A 120 -5.57 0.34 3.57
C GLY A 120 -5.20 0.79 4.99
N LEU A 121 -4.92 -0.16 5.88
CA LEU A 121 -4.48 0.10 7.25
C LEU A 121 -3.24 1.02 7.30
N THR A 122 -2.21 0.66 6.52
CA THR A 122 -0.92 1.34 6.57
C THR A 122 -0.91 2.65 5.77
N SER A 123 -1.51 2.66 4.57
CA SER A 123 -1.54 3.84 3.69
C SER A 123 -2.26 5.04 4.31
N GLY A 124 -3.39 4.81 4.98
CA GLY A 124 -4.17 5.88 5.62
C GLY A 124 -3.42 6.58 6.74
N ILE A 125 -2.70 5.82 7.57
CA ILE A 125 -1.92 6.35 8.69
C ILE A 125 -0.72 7.14 8.16
N HIS A 126 0.04 6.61 7.20
CA HIS A 126 1.18 7.33 6.61
C HIS A 126 0.73 8.65 5.97
N LEU A 127 -0.32 8.61 5.17
CA LEU A 127 -0.88 9.80 4.55
C LEU A 127 -1.35 10.81 5.61
N GLY A 128 -2.02 10.35 6.66
CA GLY A 128 -2.47 11.21 7.75
C GLY A 128 -1.32 11.85 8.55
N ILE A 129 -0.21 11.15 8.80
CA ILE A 129 1.01 11.74 9.41
C ILE A 129 1.54 12.87 8.53
N PHE A 130 1.68 12.62 7.22
CA PHE A 130 2.18 13.62 6.28
C PHE A 130 1.25 14.83 6.18
N ILE A 131 -0.06 14.62 6.11
CA ILE A 131 -1.04 15.69 6.07
C ILE A 131 -1.00 16.49 7.38
N LEU A 132 -0.94 15.82 8.52
CA LEU A 132 -0.86 16.47 9.83
C LEU A 132 0.38 17.37 9.91
N GLY A 133 1.55 16.86 9.53
CA GLY A 133 2.81 17.60 9.56
C GLY A 133 2.90 18.73 8.52
N MET A 134 2.28 18.57 7.34
CA MET A 134 2.33 19.60 6.29
C MET A 134 1.27 20.69 6.48
N LEU A 135 0.03 20.32 6.84
CA LEU A 135 -1.10 21.26 6.87
C LEU A 135 -1.31 21.92 8.23
N PHE A 136 -0.90 21.29 9.33
CA PHE A 136 -1.20 21.76 10.67
C PHE A 136 0.08 22.14 11.42
N PRO A 137 0.47 23.43 11.39
CA PRO A 137 1.68 23.91 12.06
C PRO A 137 1.58 23.86 13.60
N SER A 138 0.37 23.62 14.14
CA SER A 138 0.18 23.40 15.58
C SER A 138 0.35 21.93 15.98
N ALA A 139 0.63 21.03 15.04
CA ALA A 139 0.91 19.62 15.34
C ALA A 139 2.33 19.46 15.88
N ASN A 140 2.47 18.74 16.99
CA ASN A 140 3.75 18.41 17.60
C ASN A 140 4.12 16.93 17.34
N ALA A 141 5.39 16.58 17.58
CA ALA A 141 5.87 15.22 17.40
C ALA A 141 5.15 14.24 18.33
N THR A 142 4.96 14.62 19.60
CA THR A 142 4.30 13.78 20.62
C THR A 142 2.86 13.45 20.25
N GLY A 143 2.07 14.44 19.83
CA GLY A 143 0.68 14.27 19.39
C GLY A 143 0.58 13.49 18.10
N THR A 144 1.53 13.67 17.17
CA THR A 144 1.60 12.85 15.95
C THR A 144 1.85 11.38 16.28
N ILE A 145 2.76 11.08 17.22
CA ILE A 145 3.05 9.70 17.66
C ILE A 145 1.82 9.07 18.33
N TRP A 146 1.20 9.77 19.29
CA TRP A 146 -0.01 9.27 19.95
C TRP A 146 -1.19 9.11 18.98
N GLY A 147 -1.37 10.06 18.07
CA GLY A 147 -2.35 9.97 16.99
C GLY A 147 -2.13 8.75 16.12
N ALA A 148 -0.88 8.46 15.75
CA ALA A 148 -0.52 7.28 14.97
C ALA A 148 -0.82 5.98 15.73
N ILE A 149 -0.46 5.88 17.02
CA ILE A 149 -0.70 4.70 17.86
C ILE A 149 -2.20 4.43 18.01
N VAL A 150 -2.98 5.46 18.38
CA VAL A 150 -4.44 5.32 18.57
C VAL A 150 -5.12 4.95 17.26
N SER A 151 -4.72 5.58 16.15
CA SER A 151 -5.28 5.28 14.83
C SER A 151 -4.94 3.87 14.38
N LEU A 152 -3.71 3.41 14.63
CA LEU A 152 -3.29 2.04 14.34
C LEU A 152 -4.11 1.02 15.13
N ILE A 153 -4.30 1.22 16.44
CA ILE A 153 -5.11 0.33 17.27
C ILE A 153 -6.56 0.28 16.79
N LEU A 154 -7.17 1.44 16.53
CA LEU A 154 -8.55 1.51 16.06
C LEU A 154 -8.73 0.85 14.69
N THR A 155 -7.91 1.20 13.72
CA THR A 155 -8.03 0.63 12.37
C THR A 155 -7.62 -0.85 12.32
N ALA A 156 -6.67 -1.29 13.15
CA ALA A 156 -6.33 -2.70 13.30
C ALA A 156 -7.51 -3.48 13.91
N THR A 157 -8.14 -3.00 14.99
CA THR A 157 -9.30 -3.67 15.59
C THR A 157 -10.47 -3.80 14.60
N ILE A 158 -10.76 -2.75 13.82
CA ILE A 158 -11.76 -2.81 12.74
C ILE A 158 -11.38 -3.85 11.69
N THR A 159 -10.13 -3.82 11.21
CA THR A 159 -9.66 -4.70 10.14
C THR A 159 -9.64 -6.16 10.58
N PHE A 160 -9.00 -6.47 11.71
CA PHE A 160 -8.93 -7.83 12.24
C PHE A 160 -10.32 -8.35 12.61
N GLY A 161 -11.18 -7.52 13.22
CA GLY A 161 -12.55 -7.90 13.52
C GLY A 161 -13.33 -8.26 12.25
N ALA A 162 -13.28 -7.42 11.22
CA ALA A 162 -13.93 -7.68 9.94
C ALA A 162 -13.41 -8.97 9.28
N GLN A 163 -12.10 -9.23 9.35
CA GLN A 163 -11.52 -10.47 8.83
C GLN A 163 -12.00 -11.69 9.61
N ILE A 164 -12.05 -11.64 10.95
CA ILE A 164 -12.57 -12.75 11.78
C ILE A 164 -14.04 -13.05 11.43
N TYR A 165 -14.88 -12.02 11.30
CA TYR A 165 -16.29 -12.21 10.91
C TYR A 165 -16.43 -12.74 9.47
N ALA A 166 -15.53 -12.37 8.57
CA ALA A 166 -15.48 -12.90 7.21
C ALA A 166 -15.06 -14.38 7.20
N PHE A 167 -14.04 -14.78 7.99
CA PHE A 167 -13.61 -16.17 8.12
C PHE A 167 -14.69 -17.07 8.74
N GLN A 168 -15.50 -16.54 9.66
CA GLN A 168 -16.64 -17.25 10.25
C GLN A 168 -17.85 -17.35 9.31
N GLY A 169 -17.80 -16.78 8.10
CA GLY A 169 -18.92 -16.75 7.16
C GLY A 169 -20.06 -15.82 7.56
N LYS A 170 -19.89 -15.02 8.63
CA LYS A 170 -20.90 -14.08 9.15
C LYS A 170 -20.88 -12.74 8.42
N LEU A 171 -19.77 -12.42 7.74
CA LEU A 171 -19.61 -11.23 6.92
C LEU A 171 -19.37 -11.66 5.48
N LYS A 172 -20.45 -11.63 4.68
CA LYS A 172 -20.38 -11.89 3.24
C LYS A 172 -20.69 -10.58 2.52
N TYR A 173 -19.68 -10.01 1.86
CA TYR A 173 -19.91 -8.86 1.00
C TYR A 173 -20.79 -9.31 -0.17
N PRO A 174 -21.91 -8.65 -0.44
CA PRO A 174 -22.76 -9.02 -1.55
C PRO A 174 -21.94 -8.88 -2.85
N PRO A 175 -21.79 -9.95 -3.65
CA PRO A 175 -21.26 -9.78 -4.99
C PRO A 175 -22.21 -8.86 -5.76
N ILE A 176 -21.68 -8.13 -6.75
CA ILE A 176 -22.53 -7.37 -7.67
C ILE A 176 -23.55 -8.36 -8.26
N SER A 177 -24.82 -7.96 -8.32
CA SER A 177 -25.91 -8.78 -8.84
C SER A 177 -25.61 -9.15 -10.29
N ALA A 178 -25.14 -10.37 -10.51
CA ALA A 178 -24.97 -10.96 -11.83
C ALA A 178 -26.16 -11.89 -12.09
N SER A 179 -26.80 -11.75 -13.24
CA SER A 179 -27.86 -12.64 -13.68
C SER A 179 -27.25 -13.94 -14.22
N THR A 180 -27.94 -15.07 -14.01
CA THR A 180 -27.58 -16.38 -14.56
C THR A 180 -28.45 -16.79 -15.75
N GLU A 181 -29.33 -15.90 -16.22
CA GLU A 181 -30.34 -16.18 -17.25
C GLU A 181 -29.74 -16.48 -18.64
N GLY A 182 -28.50 -16.06 -18.90
CA GLY A 182 -27.83 -16.23 -20.20
C GLY A 182 -26.72 -17.28 -20.24
N CYS A 183 -26.62 -18.19 -19.27
CA CYS A 183 -25.57 -19.21 -19.25
C CYS A 183 -25.94 -20.48 -20.05
N ASP A 184 -25.15 -20.83 -21.06
CA ASP A 184 -25.18 -22.16 -21.68
C ASP A 184 -24.58 -23.20 -20.72
N PHE A 185 -25.45 -23.98 -20.08
CA PHE A 185 -25.05 -25.15 -19.30
C PHE A 185 -24.80 -26.32 -20.25
N SER A 186 -23.59 -26.89 -20.21
CA SER A 186 -23.25 -28.07 -21.01
C SER A 186 -24.19 -29.25 -20.64
N PRO A 187 -24.80 -29.96 -21.59
CA PRO A 187 -25.94 -30.85 -21.35
C PRO A 187 -25.60 -32.16 -20.62
N ASN A 188 -24.37 -32.37 -20.17
CA ASN A 188 -23.93 -33.65 -19.58
C ASN A 188 -23.67 -33.61 -18.07
N ILE A 189 -24.16 -32.58 -17.37
CA ILE A 189 -24.25 -32.60 -15.91
C ILE A 189 -25.68 -32.19 -15.52
N THR A 190 -26.57 -33.18 -15.42
CA THR A 190 -27.86 -33.10 -14.73
C THR A 190 -27.65 -33.07 -13.23
N SER A 191 -27.02 -32.01 -12.72
CA SER A 191 -27.12 -31.65 -11.31
C SER A 191 -27.10 -30.14 -11.17
N PHE A 192 -28.00 -29.64 -10.34
CA PHE A 192 -28.32 -28.22 -10.07
C PHE A 192 -29.46 -27.61 -10.90
N ALA A 193 -30.62 -28.29 -10.95
CA ALA A 193 -31.93 -27.62 -10.96
C ALA A 193 -32.58 -27.54 -9.56
N ASN A 194 -31.88 -28.01 -8.52
CA ASN A 194 -32.26 -27.87 -7.11
C ASN A 194 -31.21 -27.07 -6.32
N SER A 195 -30.60 -26.06 -6.93
CA SER A 195 -30.26 -24.90 -6.12
C SER A 195 -31.58 -24.20 -5.93
N THR A 196 -32.21 -24.40 -4.78
CA THR A 196 -33.14 -23.42 -4.24
C THR A 196 -32.58 -22.06 -4.63
N ILE A 197 -33.41 -21.19 -5.20
CA ILE A 197 -33.22 -19.76 -5.03
C ILE A 197 -32.98 -19.66 -3.53
N THR A 198 -31.72 -19.58 -3.10
CA THR A 198 -31.41 -18.88 -1.88
C THR A 198 -31.89 -17.52 -2.27
N ASN A 199 -33.17 -17.25 -2.01
CA ASN A 199 -33.60 -15.95 -1.64
C ASN A 199 -32.45 -15.55 -0.73
N PHE A 200 -31.63 -14.62 -1.20
CA PHE A 200 -30.74 -13.91 -0.33
C PHE A 200 -31.73 -13.08 0.50
N SER A 201 -32.52 -13.78 1.35
CA SER A 201 -32.91 -13.28 2.63
C SER A 201 -31.56 -12.90 3.18
N VAL A 202 -31.29 -11.60 3.08
CA VAL A 202 -30.74 -10.82 4.16
C VAL A 202 -31.34 -11.46 5.40
N ASP A 203 -30.70 -12.52 5.90
CA ASP A 203 -31.00 -13.11 7.19
C ASP A 203 -30.47 -12.07 8.14
N ASP A 204 -31.31 -11.06 8.27
CA ASP A 204 -31.49 -10.14 9.34
C ASP A 204 -30.27 -10.09 10.23
N ASN A 205 -29.20 -9.44 9.73
CA ASN A 205 -28.48 -8.34 10.38
C ASN A 205 -28.23 -8.43 11.89
N LYS A 206 -28.26 -9.62 12.48
CA LYS A 206 -28.20 -9.83 13.92
C LYS A 206 -26.79 -10.29 14.24
N GLN A 207 -26.11 -9.38 14.94
CA GLN A 207 -24.88 -9.58 15.72
C GLN A 207 -23.53 -9.20 15.09
N VAL A 208 -23.45 -8.67 13.86
CA VAL A 208 -22.18 -8.03 13.41
C VAL A 208 -22.28 -6.53 13.64
N PHE A 209 -21.45 -6.00 14.54
CA PHE A 209 -21.39 -4.57 14.87
C PHE A 209 -21.16 -3.75 13.58
N TRP A 210 -21.90 -2.65 13.40
CA TRP A 210 -21.94 -1.87 12.15
C TRP A 210 -20.55 -1.42 11.67
N LEU A 211 -19.63 -1.17 12.60
CA LEU A 211 -18.25 -0.77 12.35
C LEU A 211 -17.46 -1.80 11.52
N PHE A 212 -17.81 -3.10 11.62
CA PHE A 212 -17.17 -4.18 10.87
C PHE A 212 -17.81 -4.42 9.49
N ARG A 213 -18.90 -3.73 9.16
CA ARG A 213 -19.60 -3.83 7.87
C ARG A 213 -19.11 -2.83 6.83
N ILE A 214 -18.28 -1.89 7.25
CA ILE A 214 -17.69 -0.87 6.39
C ILE A 214 -16.83 -1.56 5.33
N SER A 215 -16.96 -1.15 4.07
CA SER A 215 -16.13 -1.67 2.99
C SER A 215 -14.65 -1.40 3.27
N PHE A 216 -13.79 -2.39 3.02
CA PHE A 216 -12.35 -2.30 3.25
C PHE A 216 -11.65 -1.11 2.55
N TYR A 217 -12.27 -0.53 1.51
CA TYR A 217 -11.82 0.70 0.86
C TYR A 217 -11.87 1.96 1.76
N TYR A 218 -12.74 1.99 2.78
CA TYR A 218 -12.87 3.12 3.70
C TYR A 218 -11.90 3.05 4.89
N TYR A 219 -11.24 1.93 5.12
CA TYR A 219 -10.27 1.77 6.22
C TYR A 219 -9.14 2.82 6.18
N PRO A 220 -8.52 3.13 5.03
CA PRO A 220 -7.52 4.20 4.98
C PRO A 220 -8.08 5.58 5.34
N LEU A 221 -9.34 5.86 4.98
CA LEU A 221 -9.98 7.14 5.31
C LEU A 221 -10.26 7.26 6.81
N VAL A 222 -10.73 6.18 7.43
CA VAL A 222 -10.91 6.13 8.90
C VAL A 222 -9.57 6.36 9.61
N GLY A 223 -8.51 5.67 9.18
CA GLY A 223 -7.17 5.86 9.74
C GLY A 223 -6.65 7.29 9.61
N LEU A 224 -6.85 7.92 8.44
CA LEU A 224 -6.46 9.30 8.16
C LEU A 224 -7.22 10.31 9.02
N VAL A 225 -8.53 10.17 9.15
CA VAL A 225 -9.35 11.09 9.96
C VAL A 225 -8.98 10.95 11.43
N CYS A 226 -8.85 9.73 11.93
CA CYS A 226 -8.51 9.48 13.33
C CYS A 226 -7.16 10.07 13.71
N ILE A 227 -6.13 9.95 12.87
CA ILE A 227 -4.81 10.49 13.21
C ILE A 227 -4.80 12.01 13.20
N ILE A 228 -5.51 12.64 12.27
CA ILE A 228 -5.62 14.11 12.25
C ILE A 228 -6.35 14.60 13.50
N VAL A 229 -7.48 13.98 13.85
CA VAL A 229 -8.29 14.39 15.02
C VAL A 229 -7.52 14.17 16.32
N VAL A 230 -7.04 12.95 16.57
CA VAL A 230 -6.32 12.62 17.81
C VAL A 230 -5.00 13.37 17.88
N GLY A 231 -4.28 13.47 16.75
CA GLY A 231 -3.03 14.21 16.65
C GLY A 231 -3.20 15.67 17.03
N LEU A 232 -4.20 16.36 16.49
CA LEU A 232 -4.48 17.76 16.83
C LEU A 232 -4.91 17.94 18.29
N ILE A 233 -5.76 17.04 18.82
CA ILE A 233 -6.21 17.10 20.21
C ILE A 233 -5.00 16.97 21.15
N VAL A 234 -4.19 15.93 20.99
CA VAL A 234 -3.02 15.69 21.84
C VAL A 234 -1.98 16.80 21.65
N SER A 235 -1.76 17.26 20.42
CA SER A 235 -0.88 18.40 20.16
C SER A 235 -1.35 19.70 20.80
N HIS A 236 -2.67 19.90 20.96
CA HIS A 236 -3.21 21.05 21.67
C HIS A 236 -2.92 20.98 23.18
N PHE A 237 -3.05 19.80 23.79
CA PHE A 237 -2.80 19.60 25.22
C PHE A 237 -1.32 19.52 25.58
N THR A 238 -0.46 19.04 24.67
CA THR A 238 0.98 18.86 24.90
C THR A 238 1.79 19.99 24.26
N LYS A 239 1.17 21.14 23.97
CA LYS A 239 1.85 22.28 23.34
C LYS A 239 2.78 22.95 24.36
N ASP A 240 4.06 22.61 24.30
CA ASP A 240 5.08 23.27 25.11
C ASP A 240 5.54 24.58 24.44
N GLU A 241 5.58 25.67 25.21
CA GLU A 241 5.99 27.01 24.77
C GLU A 241 7.48 27.07 24.33
N LYS A 242 8.23 25.99 24.57
CA LYS A 242 9.65 25.84 24.24
C LYS A 242 9.92 25.10 22.92
N GLU A 243 8.88 24.60 22.23
CA GLU A 243 9.07 23.96 20.92
C GLU A 243 9.56 25.00 19.90
N LYS A 244 10.63 24.65 19.17
CA LYS A 244 11.18 25.53 18.13
C LYS A 244 10.09 25.78 17.08
N PRO A 245 9.83 27.05 16.70
CA PRO A 245 8.87 27.35 15.66
C PRO A 245 9.28 26.65 14.36
N VAL A 246 8.31 26.07 13.68
CA VAL A 246 8.52 25.43 12.37
C VAL A 246 8.99 26.50 11.39
N ASP A 247 10.14 26.26 10.74
CA ASP A 247 10.66 27.19 9.74
C ASP A 247 9.61 27.40 8.65
N ALA A 248 9.17 28.64 8.51
CA ALA A 248 8.08 29.01 7.61
C ALA A 248 8.38 28.61 6.16
N GLN A 249 9.65 28.64 5.74
CA GLN A 249 10.08 28.25 4.39
C GLN A 249 9.88 26.77 4.06
N LEU A 250 9.60 25.91 5.04
CA LEU A 250 9.25 24.50 4.84
C LEU A 250 7.73 24.29 4.66
N LEU A 251 6.92 25.33 4.88
CA LEU A 251 5.46 25.26 4.80
C LEU A 251 4.96 25.69 3.42
N ASN A 252 3.90 25.04 2.95
CA ASN A 252 3.27 25.37 1.68
C ASN A 252 2.70 26.79 1.72
N PRO A 253 2.95 27.65 0.70
CA PRO A 253 2.49 29.02 0.67
C PRO A 253 0.99 29.25 0.89
N TYR A 254 0.15 28.27 0.54
CA TYR A 254 -1.29 28.34 0.78
C TYR A 254 -1.67 28.33 2.28
N ILE A 255 -0.78 27.84 3.14
CA ILE A 255 -1.02 27.70 4.59
C ILE A 255 -0.68 28.99 5.34
N TYR A 256 0.13 29.88 4.75
CA TYR A 256 0.50 31.15 5.37
C TYR A 256 -0.70 32.02 5.77
N ARG A 257 -1.84 31.88 5.07
CA ARG A 257 -3.08 32.60 5.41
C ARG A 257 -3.72 32.13 6.71
N PHE A 258 -3.45 30.89 7.14
CA PHE A 258 -4.01 30.26 8.34
C PHE A 258 -3.02 30.27 9.52
N LEU A 259 -1.78 30.72 9.31
CA LEU A 259 -0.74 30.80 10.33
C LEU A 259 -0.80 32.14 11.08
N SER A 260 -0.92 32.08 12.40
CA SER A 260 -0.77 33.27 13.25
C SER A 260 0.71 33.73 13.26
N SER A 261 0.92 35.05 13.23
CA SER A 261 2.22 35.73 13.17
C SER A 261 3.25 35.30 14.24
N LYS A 262 2.83 34.60 15.30
CA LYS A 262 3.68 34.09 16.39
C LYS A 262 4.56 32.88 16.02
N HIS A 263 4.37 32.25 14.84
CA HIS A 263 5.09 31.03 14.45
C HIS A 263 6.23 31.23 13.43
N PHE A 264 6.57 32.47 13.06
CA PHE A 264 7.67 32.75 12.15
C PHE A 264 8.96 33.06 12.91
N SER A 265 9.94 32.14 12.89
CA SER A 265 11.34 32.52 13.11
C SER A 265 11.98 32.78 11.75
N SER A 266 12.31 34.04 11.47
CA SER A 266 13.09 34.42 10.29
C SER A 266 14.57 34.11 10.54
N THR A 267 14.93 32.83 10.59
CA THR A 267 16.34 32.42 10.59
C THR A 267 16.76 32.21 9.14
N PRO A 268 17.69 33.03 8.58
CA PRO A 268 18.12 32.84 7.20
C PRO A 268 18.83 31.50 7.06
N VAL A 269 18.27 30.61 6.23
CA VAL A 269 18.89 29.31 5.92
C VAL A 269 20.20 29.57 5.18
N LYS A 270 21.30 29.09 5.77
CA LYS A 270 22.60 29.07 5.11
C LYS A 270 22.58 27.94 4.09
N TYR A 271 22.05 28.22 2.90
CA TYR A 271 22.12 27.26 1.79
C TYR A 271 23.59 26.92 1.58
N ALA A 272 23.96 25.65 1.77
CA ALA A 272 25.19 25.16 1.19
C ALA A 272 25.06 25.45 -0.30
N SER A 273 25.92 26.34 -0.81
CA SER A 273 25.93 26.69 -2.23
C SER A 273 25.89 25.41 -3.05
N VAL A 274 25.15 25.38 -4.15
CA VAL A 274 25.10 24.24 -5.09
C VAL A 274 26.53 23.77 -5.45
N LYS A 275 27.52 24.68 -5.42
CA LYS A 275 28.95 24.37 -5.53
C LYS A 275 29.52 23.46 -4.43
N GLY A 276 29.10 23.62 -3.18
CA GLY A 276 29.51 22.76 -2.06
C GLY A 276 28.83 21.39 -2.09
N ALA A 277 27.59 21.31 -2.55
CA ALA A 277 26.91 20.03 -2.81
C ALA A 277 27.57 19.29 -3.98
N LEU A 278 27.89 19.99 -5.08
CA LEU A 278 28.65 19.46 -6.21
C LEU A 278 30.06 19.00 -5.81
N GLN A 279 30.75 19.72 -4.93
CA GLN A 279 32.04 19.29 -4.41
C GLN A 279 31.93 18.00 -3.58
N MET A 280 30.86 17.81 -2.80
CA MET A 280 30.64 16.54 -2.09
C MET A 280 30.34 15.38 -3.06
N THR A 281 29.66 15.62 -4.18
CA THR A 281 29.46 14.61 -5.23
C THR A 281 30.76 14.32 -6.00
N GLN A 282 31.56 15.34 -6.32
CA GLN A 282 32.84 15.17 -7.02
C GLN A 282 33.93 14.52 -6.14
N VAL A 283 33.91 14.74 -4.84
CA VAL A 283 34.77 14.01 -3.87
C VAL A 283 34.34 12.55 -3.75
N GLN A 284 33.03 12.27 -3.86
CA GLN A 284 32.52 10.89 -3.92
C GLN A 284 32.99 10.18 -5.22
N ASP A 285 32.94 10.85 -6.37
CA ASP A 285 33.38 10.30 -7.67
C ASP A 285 34.91 10.12 -7.78
N SER A 286 35.71 10.94 -7.10
CA SER A 286 37.17 10.76 -7.08
C SER A 286 37.62 9.63 -6.13
N THR A 287 36.73 9.16 -5.25
CA THR A 287 36.97 7.99 -4.38
C THR A 287 36.40 6.70 -5.01
N CYS A 288 35.38 6.82 -5.86
CA CYS A 288 34.82 5.71 -6.63
C CYS A 288 35.41 5.74 -8.04
N GLY A 289 36.52 5.01 -8.25
CA GLY A 289 37.13 4.86 -9.57
C GLY A 289 36.19 4.17 -10.57
N ILE A 290 35.34 4.96 -11.22
CA ILE A 290 34.57 4.59 -12.39
C ILE A 290 35.21 5.34 -13.55
N THR A 291 36.06 4.64 -14.29
CA THR A 291 36.50 5.06 -15.62
C THR A 291 35.30 5.04 -16.55
N GLU A 292 34.56 6.15 -16.62
CA GLU A 292 33.64 6.40 -17.72
C GLU A 292 34.35 7.26 -18.76
N LYS A 293 34.59 6.65 -19.92
CA LYS A 293 35.25 7.25 -21.08
C LYS A 293 34.31 8.32 -21.65
N PRO A 294 34.71 9.61 -21.77
CA PRO A 294 33.85 10.63 -22.33
C PRO A 294 33.67 10.39 -23.83
N SER A 295 32.43 10.15 -24.24
CA SER A 295 32.01 10.21 -25.63
C SER A 295 32.03 11.67 -26.08
N THR A 296 32.91 11.94 -27.03
CA THR A 296 33.06 13.20 -27.75
C THR A 296 31.77 13.57 -28.46
N LEU A 297 31.07 14.60 -27.98
CA LEU A 297 30.13 15.39 -28.78
C LEU A 297 30.93 16.57 -29.36
N GLN A 298 31.40 16.35 -30.59
CA GLN A 298 32.01 17.36 -31.44
C GLN A 298 30.92 18.32 -31.93
N SER A 299 31.17 19.61 -31.72
CA SER A 299 30.53 20.71 -32.41
C SER A 299 30.88 20.69 -33.90
N SER A 300 29.87 20.72 -34.76
CA SER A 300 29.86 21.40 -36.06
C SER A 300 28.44 21.81 -36.37
#